data_AF-A0A0B0EEV8-F1
#
_entry.id   AF-A0A0B0EEV8-F1
#
_cell.length_a   1.000
_cell.length_b   1.000
_cell.length_c   1.000
_cell.angle_alpha   90.00
_cell.angle_beta   90.00
_cell.angle_gamma   90.00
#
_symmetry.space_group_name_H-M   'P 1'
#
loop_
_entity.id
_entity.type
_entity.pdbx_description
1 polymer ?
#
loop_
_entity_poly.entity_id
_entity_poly.type
_entity_poly.pdbx_seq_one_letter_code
_entity_poly.pdbx_strand_id
1 'polypeptide(L)'
;MRQIAINLGLTGPLLTKASSLLKTLFKIFVENDCSLLEINPLVLTPDDEIVALDIKMEIDDNALFRHKDLLEMKDISDTGNVENVATEAGLSYIGLDGNIGCLVNGAGLAMATMDIIKLYGGEPANFLDVGGDAPVERITTAFEIIFTDPHVAGVLVNIFGGIMKCDIVAEGIIHAIEKVDIKVPLVVRLEGTNVEIARKMLNDSKLNIIFADSMKDASEKIIKAVNENK
;
A
#
# COMPACT_ATOMS: atom_id res chain seq x y z
N MET A 1 -12.88 5.89 -32.56
CA MET A 1 -11.58 6.09 -33.24
C MET A 1 -11.59 7.25 -34.24
N ARG A 2 -12.35 7.23 -35.34
CA ARG A 2 -12.34 8.34 -36.33
C ARG A 2 -12.71 9.71 -35.75
N GLN A 3 -13.71 9.78 -34.87
CA GLN A 3 -14.10 11.03 -34.20
C GLN A 3 -12.96 11.62 -33.35
N ILE A 4 -12.14 10.79 -32.70
CA ILE A 4 -11.01 11.24 -31.87
C ILE A 4 -9.98 11.92 -32.77
N ALA A 5 -9.61 11.29 -33.90
CA ALA A 5 -8.68 11.87 -34.85
C ALA A 5 -9.19 13.19 -35.48
N ILE A 6 -10.50 13.31 -35.73
CA ILE A 6 -11.11 14.58 -36.17
C ILE A 6 -10.96 15.65 -35.08
N ASN A 7 -11.23 15.31 -33.81
CA ASN A 7 -11.10 16.25 -32.70
C ASN A 7 -9.65 16.69 -32.45
N LEU A 8 -8.67 15.87 -32.86
CA LEU A 8 -7.24 16.23 -32.89
C LEU A 8 -6.86 17.14 -34.08
N GLY A 9 -7.83 17.55 -34.91
CA GLY A 9 -7.59 18.40 -36.07
C GLY A 9 -7.01 17.67 -37.30
N LEU A 10 -6.95 16.34 -37.28
CA LEU A 10 -6.36 15.56 -38.37
C LEU A 10 -7.36 15.35 -39.50
N THR A 11 -6.91 15.60 -40.74
CA THR A 11 -7.75 15.54 -41.95
C THR A 11 -7.10 14.68 -43.03
N GLY A 12 -7.84 14.36 -44.09
CA GLY A 12 -7.31 13.66 -45.27
C GLY A 12 -6.61 12.33 -44.94
N PRO A 13 -5.41 12.07 -45.49
CA PRO A 13 -4.63 10.86 -45.19
C PRO A 13 -4.28 10.69 -43.70
N LEU A 14 -3.98 11.80 -42.99
CA LEU A 14 -3.64 11.79 -41.57
C LEU A 14 -4.79 11.28 -40.70
N LEU A 15 -6.03 11.60 -41.07
CA LEU A 15 -7.21 11.09 -40.39
C LEU A 15 -7.27 9.56 -40.43
N THR A 16 -6.95 8.96 -41.58
CA THR A 16 -6.93 7.50 -41.75
C THR A 16 -5.78 6.86 -40.98
N LYS A 17 -4.57 7.45 -41.02
CA LYS A 17 -3.41 6.98 -40.27
C LYS A 17 -3.66 7.01 -38.76
N ALA A 18 -4.13 8.13 -38.21
CA ALA A 18 -4.47 8.25 -36.80
C ALA A 18 -5.60 7.31 -36.39
N SER A 19 -6.63 7.18 -37.22
CA SER A 19 -7.73 6.24 -36.93
C SER A 19 -7.25 4.79 -36.88
N SER A 20 -6.27 4.43 -37.72
CA SER A 20 -5.65 3.10 -37.70
C SER A 20 -4.80 2.90 -36.46
N LEU A 21 -3.94 3.87 -36.14
CA LEU A 21 -3.11 3.85 -34.94
C LEU A 21 -3.98 3.68 -33.68
N LEU A 22 -5.02 4.50 -33.50
CA LEU A 22 -5.93 4.43 -32.36
C LEU A 22 -6.62 3.06 -32.23
N LYS A 23 -6.93 2.38 -33.35
CA LYS A 23 -7.47 1.01 -33.30
C LYS A 23 -6.43 0.01 -32.81
N THR A 24 -5.19 0.13 -33.29
CA THR A 24 -4.08 -0.71 -32.84
C THR A 24 -3.80 -0.49 -31.36
N LEU A 25 -3.75 0.75 -30.90
CA LEU A 25 -3.54 1.07 -29.48
C LEU A 25 -4.65 0.53 -28.59
N PHE A 26 -5.91 0.66 -29.03
CA PHE A 26 -7.04 0.07 -28.30
C PHE A 26 -6.96 -1.46 -28.25
N LYS A 27 -6.53 -2.09 -29.34
CA LYS A 27 -6.30 -3.54 -29.37
C LYS A 27 -5.21 -3.93 -28.36
N ILE A 28 -4.08 -3.22 -28.37
CA ILE A 28 -2.97 -3.43 -27.41
C ILE A 28 -3.46 -3.26 -25.96
N PHE A 29 -4.20 -2.18 -25.69
CA PHE A 29 -4.77 -1.89 -24.37
C PHE A 29 -5.62 -3.06 -23.85
N VAL A 30 -6.50 -3.60 -24.69
CA VAL A 30 -7.40 -4.70 -24.31
C VAL A 30 -6.65 -6.04 -24.21
N GLU A 31 -5.77 -6.36 -25.15
CA GLU A 31 -5.07 -7.64 -25.20
C GLU A 31 -4.05 -7.81 -24.06
N ASN A 32 -3.47 -6.71 -23.58
CA ASN A 32 -2.47 -6.72 -22.51
C ASN A 32 -3.07 -6.33 -21.15
N ASP A 33 -4.40 -6.23 -21.04
CA ASP A 33 -5.09 -5.78 -19.81
C ASP A 33 -4.47 -4.51 -19.20
N CYS A 34 -4.25 -3.50 -20.04
CA CYS A 34 -3.73 -2.23 -19.57
C CYS A 34 -4.76 -1.49 -18.71
N SER A 35 -4.33 -0.91 -17.60
CA SER A 35 -5.07 0.12 -16.86
C SER A 35 -4.85 1.51 -17.48
N LEU A 36 -3.68 1.73 -18.08
CA LEU A 36 -3.31 2.96 -18.79
C LEU A 36 -2.51 2.64 -20.06
N LEU A 37 -2.80 3.35 -21.15
CA LEU A 37 -1.91 3.49 -22.30
C LEU A 37 -1.91 4.95 -22.71
N GLU A 38 -0.79 5.62 -22.48
CA GLU A 38 -0.56 7.03 -22.79
C GLU A 38 0.51 7.16 -23.87
N ILE A 39 0.25 8.03 -24.85
CA ILE A 39 1.26 8.47 -25.82
C ILE A 39 1.48 9.95 -25.62
N ASN A 40 2.70 10.32 -25.23
CA ASN A 40 3.02 11.70 -24.94
C ASN A 40 4.51 12.01 -25.19
N PRO A 41 4.90 12.54 -26.38
CA PRO A 41 4.02 13.12 -27.40
C PRO A 41 3.63 12.16 -28.55
N LEU A 42 2.42 12.39 -29.10
CA LEU A 42 2.03 11.90 -30.43
C LEU A 42 2.42 12.95 -31.48
N VAL A 43 3.48 12.67 -32.23
CA VAL A 43 4.13 13.62 -33.13
C VAL A 43 3.57 13.53 -34.54
N LEU A 44 3.29 14.68 -35.14
CA LEU A 44 3.15 14.84 -36.59
C LEU A 44 4.48 15.33 -37.16
N THR A 45 5.08 14.53 -38.02
CA THR A 45 6.36 14.85 -38.67
C THR A 45 6.17 15.77 -39.88
N PRO A 46 7.25 16.43 -40.38
CA PRO A 46 7.17 17.22 -41.61
C PRO A 46 6.75 16.44 -42.86
N ASP A 47 6.90 15.11 -42.86
CA ASP A 47 6.55 14.22 -43.98
C ASP A 47 5.11 13.68 -43.89
N ASP A 48 4.24 14.32 -43.10
CA ASP A 48 2.85 13.88 -42.86
C ASP A 48 2.75 12.44 -42.30
N GLU A 49 3.72 12.03 -41.48
CA GLU A 49 3.67 10.80 -40.69
C GLU A 49 3.33 11.07 -39.23
N ILE A 50 2.56 10.14 -38.64
CA ILE A 50 2.18 10.16 -37.22
C ILE A 50 3.04 9.16 -36.47
N VAL A 51 3.76 9.63 -35.47
CA VAL A 51 4.73 8.85 -34.70
C VAL A 51 4.39 8.93 -33.22
N ALA A 52 4.25 7.79 -32.57
CA ALA A 52 4.23 7.71 -31.11
C ALA A 52 5.66 7.82 -30.61
N LEU A 53 6.08 9.02 -30.17
CA LEU A 53 7.48 9.26 -29.81
C LEU A 53 7.84 8.65 -28.45
N ASP A 54 6.89 8.70 -27.53
CA ASP A 54 7.00 8.12 -26.19
C ASP A 54 5.66 7.49 -25.80
N ILE A 55 5.73 6.38 -25.06
CA ILE A 55 4.59 5.58 -24.64
C ILE A 55 4.79 5.15 -23.19
N LYS A 56 3.78 5.42 -22.36
CA LYS A 56 3.66 4.85 -21.02
C LYS A 56 2.50 3.87 -20.99
N MET A 57 2.75 2.65 -20.54
CA MET A 57 1.74 1.62 -20.32
C MET A 57 1.75 1.20 -18.86
N GLU A 58 0.57 1.12 -18.25
CA GLU A 58 0.37 0.50 -16.94
C GLU A 58 -0.53 -0.71 -17.14
N ILE A 59 -0.12 -1.85 -16.57
CA ILE A 59 -0.83 -3.13 -16.65
C ILE A 59 -1.65 -3.29 -15.38
N ASP A 60 -2.87 -3.84 -15.49
CA ASP A 60 -3.64 -4.21 -14.31
C ASP A 60 -2.95 -5.37 -13.58
N ASP A 61 -2.48 -5.11 -12.35
CA ASP A 61 -1.84 -6.10 -11.50
C ASP A 61 -2.70 -7.37 -11.31
N ASN A 62 -4.03 -7.22 -11.31
CA ASN A 62 -4.95 -8.35 -11.19
C ASN A 62 -4.98 -9.24 -12.43
N ALA A 63 -4.46 -8.79 -13.57
CA ALA A 63 -4.37 -9.55 -14.81
C ALA A 63 -2.98 -10.20 -15.01
N LEU A 64 -1.97 -9.84 -14.22
CA LEU A 64 -0.59 -10.34 -14.42
C LEU A 64 -0.47 -11.87 -14.38
N PHE A 65 -1.36 -12.56 -13.67
CA PHE A 65 -1.36 -14.04 -13.64
C PHE A 65 -1.52 -14.69 -15.03
N ARG A 66 -2.12 -13.98 -16.00
CA ARG A 66 -2.31 -14.44 -17.38
C ARG A 66 -1.32 -13.79 -18.38
N HIS A 67 -0.46 -12.88 -17.93
CA HIS A 67 0.55 -12.17 -18.74
C HIS A 67 1.96 -12.41 -18.19
N LYS A 68 2.44 -13.64 -18.31
CA LYS A 68 3.74 -14.06 -17.74
C LYS A 68 4.92 -13.34 -18.38
N ASP A 69 4.84 -13.09 -19.68
CA ASP A 69 5.82 -12.32 -20.45
C ASP A 69 5.94 -10.88 -19.96
N LEU A 70 4.83 -10.22 -19.62
CA LEU A 70 4.86 -8.87 -19.03
C LEU A 70 5.39 -8.87 -17.60
N LEU A 71 5.08 -9.92 -16.82
CA LEU A 71 5.61 -10.06 -15.47
C LEU A 71 7.14 -10.20 -15.46
N GLU A 72 7.72 -10.90 -16.44
CA GLU A 72 9.16 -11.03 -16.62
C GLU A 72 9.86 -9.70 -16.99
N MET A 73 9.12 -8.72 -17.53
CA MET A 73 9.63 -7.38 -17.84
C MET A 73 9.62 -6.43 -16.62
N LYS A 74 9.03 -6.85 -15.49
CA LYS A 74 8.96 -6.00 -14.29
C LYS A 74 10.37 -5.76 -13.75
N ASP A 75 10.82 -4.51 -13.85
CA ASP A 75 12.08 -4.09 -13.24
C ASP A 75 11.88 -3.90 -11.73
N ILE A 76 12.53 -4.75 -10.94
CA ILE A 76 12.45 -4.76 -9.47
C ILE A 76 13.41 -3.73 -8.87
N SER A 77 14.28 -3.10 -9.68
CA SER A 77 15.26 -2.13 -9.20
C SER A 77 14.67 -0.75 -8.88
N ASP A 78 13.49 -0.42 -9.41
CA ASP A 78 12.90 0.93 -9.38
C ASP A 78 11.87 1.15 -8.24
N THR A 79 11.37 0.08 -7.62
CA THR A 79 10.54 0.13 -6.41
C THR A 79 11.43 -0.03 -5.18
N GLY A 80 11.30 0.85 -4.19
CA GLY A 80 12.13 0.83 -2.98
C GLY A 80 12.14 -0.57 -2.37
N ASN A 81 13.33 -1.09 -2.05
CA ASN A 81 13.58 -2.47 -1.59
C ASN A 81 12.49 -2.98 -0.60
N VAL A 82 12.00 -2.09 0.26
CA VAL A 82 10.96 -2.37 1.26
C VAL A 82 9.57 -2.69 0.66
N GLU A 83 9.12 -1.97 -0.37
CA GLU A 83 7.81 -2.21 -1.03
C GLU A 83 7.78 -3.55 -1.76
N ASN A 84 8.92 -3.96 -2.34
CA ASN A 84 9.06 -5.27 -2.96
C ASN A 84 8.99 -6.39 -1.94
N VAL A 85 9.74 -6.27 -0.85
CA VAL A 85 9.70 -7.23 0.27
C VAL A 85 8.28 -7.32 0.85
N ALA A 86 7.58 -6.19 0.99
CA ALA A 86 6.19 -6.16 1.42
C ALA A 86 5.28 -6.96 0.45
N THR A 87 5.38 -6.67 -0.85
CA THR A 87 4.57 -7.31 -1.89
C THR A 87 4.80 -8.82 -1.92
N GLU A 88 6.05 -9.27 -1.83
CA GLU A 88 6.40 -10.70 -1.77
C GLU A 88 5.84 -11.40 -0.53
N ALA A 89 5.74 -10.68 0.59
CA ALA A 89 5.12 -11.17 1.83
C ALA A 89 3.57 -11.10 1.82
N GLY A 90 2.97 -10.61 0.73
CA GLY A 90 1.54 -10.38 0.61
C GLY A 90 1.03 -9.23 1.49
N LEU A 91 1.86 -8.20 1.67
CA LEU A 91 1.57 -6.96 2.37
C LEU A 91 1.45 -5.83 1.35
N SER A 92 0.51 -4.91 1.57
CA SER A 92 0.48 -3.65 0.82
C SER A 92 1.13 -2.57 1.67
N TYR A 93 2.33 -2.13 1.29
CA TYR A 93 3.11 -1.11 2.01
C TYR A 93 3.38 0.09 1.11
N ILE A 94 3.28 1.30 1.68
CA ILE A 94 3.73 2.55 1.05
C ILE A 94 4.41 3.39 2.13
N GLY A 95 5.64 3.82 1.88
CA GLY A 95 6.38 4.71 2.78
C GLY A 95 5.87 6.15 2.73
N LEU A 96 5.89 6.85 3.87
CA LEU A 96 5.52 8.26 4.02
C LEU A 96 6.58 8.97 4.89
N ASP A 97 6.54 10.30 4.95
CA ASP A 97 7.55 11.12 5.65
C ASP A 97 7.33 11.27 7.17
N GLY A 98 6.40 10.51 7.74
CA GLY A 98 6.02 10.64 9.15
C GLY A 98 6.90 9.83 10.12
N ASN A 99 6.44 9.72 11.36
CA ASN A 99 7.15 9.02 12.42
C ASN A 99 6.29 8.02 13.22
N ILE A 100 5.02 7.86 12.86
CA ILE A 100 4.11 6.89 13.48
C ILE A 100 3.86 5.75 12.49
N GLY A 101 4.47 4.60 12.74
CA GLY A 101 4.23 3.41 11.93
C GLY A 101 2.79 2.92 12.09
N CYS A 102 2.14 2.53 11.00
CA CYS A 102 0.79 1.97 11.02
C CYS A 102 0.84 0.49 10.62
N LEU A 103 0.18 -0.39 11.40
CA LEU A 103 -0.08 -1.79 11.02
C LEU A 103 -1.57 -2.05 11.16
N VAL A 104 -2.24 -2.26 10.03
CA VAL A 104 -3.71 -2.29 9.97
C VAL A 104 -4.16 -3.44 9.07
N ASN A 105 -5.35 -4.00 9.31
CA ASN A 105 -5.99 -4.92 8.37
C ASN A 105 -7.12 -4.23 7.60
N GLY A 106 -7.03 -4.30 6.27
CA GLY A 106 -7.94 -3.69 5.31
C GLY A 106 -7.52 -2.27 4.90
N ALA A 107 -7.34 -2.07 3.60
CA ALA A 107 -6.90 -0.80 3.00
C ALA A 107 -7.74 0.42 3.44
N GLY A 108 -9.06 0.28 3.54
CA GLY A 108 -9.95 1.35 4.01
C GLY A 108 -9.70 1.75 5.46
N LEU A 109 -9.44 0.77 6.34
CA LEU A 109 -9.10 1.02 7.73
C LEU A 109 -7.69 1.59 7.86
N ALA A 110 -6.75 1.16 7.01
CA ALA A 110 -5.39 1.68 6.98
C ALA A 110 -5.39 3.18 6.62
N MET A 111 -6.11 3.58 5.57
CA MET A 111 -6.31 4.99 5.22
C MET A 111 -6.96 5.78 6.36
N ALA A 112 -8.07 5.27 6.92
CA ALA A 112 -8.75 5.94 8.03
C ALA A 112 -7.87 6.07 9.28
N THR A 113 -6.97 5.12 9.52
CA THR A 113 -6.01 5.15 10.64
C THR A 113 -4.96 6.24 10.45
N MET A 114 -4.43 6.38 9.23
CA MET A 114 -3.52 7.48 8.90
C MET A 114 -4.21 8.84 9.01
N ASP A 115 -5.44 8.94 8.48
CA ASP A 115 -6.24 10.17 8.54
C ASP A 115 -6.51 10.61 9.97
N ILE A 116 -6.87 9.68 10.86
CA ILE A 116 -7.14 10.01 12.26
C ILE A 116 -5.84 10.38 13.00
N ILE A 117 -4.72 9.71 12.75
CA ILE A 117 -3.41 10.13 13.29
C ILE A 117 -3.13 11.59 12.89
N LYS A 118 -3.28 11.90 11.60
CA LYS A 118 -3.04 13.24 11.05
C LYS A 118 -4.01 14.27 11.64
N LEU A 119 -5.28 13.91 11.80
CA LEU A 119 -6.32 14.76 12.40
C LEU A 119 -5.99 15.16 13.85
N TYR A 120 -5.38 14.26 14.62
CA TYR A 120 -4.95 14.54 16.00
C TYR A 120 -3.53 15.13 16.10
N GLY A 121 -2.90 15.47 14.98
CA GLY A 121 -1.61 16.16 14.92
C GLY A 121 -0.37 15.25 14.94
N GLY A 122 -0.54 13.96 14.68
CA GLY A 122 0.56 13.03 14.42
C GLY A 122 0.91 12.95 12.94
N GLU A 123 2.02 12.26 12.62
CA GLU A 123 2.48 12.07 11.26
C GLU A 123 2.64 10.58 10.95
N PRO A 124 1.79 9.98 10.11
CA PRO A 124 1.92 8.56 9.75
C PRO A 124 3.18 8.34 8.90
N ALA A 125 4.02 7.39 9.31
CA ALA A 125 5.27 7.02 8.61
C ALA A 125 5.03 6.08 7.43
N ASN A 126 3.88 5.38 7.41
CA ASN A 126 3.57 4.45 6.34
C ASN A 126 2.07 4.17 6.26
N PHE A 127 1.67 3.72 5.07
CA PHE A 127 0.49 2.87 4.89
C PHE A 127 0.95 1.41 4.95
N LEU A 128 0.28 0.57 5.74
CA LEU A 128 0.48 -0.88 5.67
C LEU A 128 -0.83 -1.63 5.95
N ASP A 129 -1.21 -2.46 4.99
CA ASP A 129 -2.33 -3.40 5.08
C ASP A 129 -1.79 -4.85 5.15
N VAL A 130 -2.07 -5.56 6.25
CA VAL A 130 -1.73 -6.98 6.43
C VAL A 130 -2.72 -7.97 5.81
N GLY A 131 -3.85 -7.47 5.30
CA GLY A 131 -4.97 -8.25 4.82
C GLY A 131 -5.87 -8.80 5.94
N GLY A 132 -7.04 -9.33 5.55
CA GLY A 132 -8.07 -9.79 6.51
C GLY A 132 -7.73 -11.07 7.29
N ASP A 133 -6.87 -11.92 6.72
CA ASP A 133 -6.44 -13.22 7.29
C ASP A 133 -4.91 -13.24 7.43
N ALA A 134 -4.36 -12.47 8.37
CA ALA A 134 -2.92 -12.31 8.56
C ALA A 134 -2.35 -13.36 9.53
N PRO A 135 -1.56 -14.35 9.07
CA PRO A 135 -0.86 -15.27 9.98
C PRO A 135 0.21 -14.52 10.80
N VAL A 136 0.67 -15.16 11.89
CA VAL A 136 1.68 -14.59 12.81
C VAL A 136 2.96 -14.18 12.08
N GLU A 137 3.38 -14.96 11.09
CA GLU A 137 4.56 -14.70 10.27
C GLU A 137 4.40 -13.39 9.48
N ARG A 138 3.21 -13.15 8.91
CA ARG A 138 2.93 -11.92 8.16
C ARG A 138 2.95 -10.68 9.05
N ILE A 139 2.42 -10.79 10.27
CA ILE A 139 2.49 -9.72 11.28
C ILE A 139 3.95 -9.42 11.63
N THR A 140 4.77 -10.46 11.79
CA THR A 140 6.20 -10.34 12.09
C THR A 140 6.94 -9.62 10.97
N THR A 141 6.74 -10.03 9.71
CA THR A 141 7.33 -9.34 8.55
C THR A 141 6.87 -7.89 8.43
N ALA A 142 5.61 -7.59 8.75
CA ALA A 142 5.10 -6.22 8.76
C ALA A 142 5.86 -5.33 9.77
N PHE A 143 6.15 -5.85 10.97
CA PHE A 143 7.00 -5.13 11.92
C PHE A 143 8.43 -4.98 11.42
N GLU A 144 9.05 -6.04 10.91
CA GLU A 144 10.40 -5.98 10.33
C GLU A 144 10.50 -4.89 9.25
N ILE A 145 9.49 -4.77 8.40
CA ILE A 145 9.36 -3.71 7.37
C ILE A 145 9.26 -2.32 8.01
N ILE A 146 8.33 -2.12 8.95
CA ILE A 146 8.14 -0.81 9.61
C ILE A 146 9.43 -0.34 10.26
N PHE A 147 10.19 -1.24 10.90
CA PHE A 147 11.45 -0.87 11.58
C PHE A 147 12.66 -0.76 10.66
N THR A 148 12.51 -0.99 9.35
CA THR A 148 13.55 -0.58 8.39
C THR A 148 13.63 0.94 8.26
N ASP A 149 12.56 1.67 8.59
CA ASP A 149 12.54 3.12 8.60
C ASP A 149 13.02 3.68 9.96
N PRO A 150 14.20 4.34 10.00
CA PRO A 150 14.74 4.90 11.24
C PRO A 150 13.95 6.07 11.80
N HIS A 151 13.02 6.67 11.05
CA HIS A 151 12.19 7.77 11.51
C HIS A 151 11.02 7.33 12.39
N VAL A 152 10.67 6.03 12.38
CA VAL A 152 9.58 5.48 13.17
C VAL A 152 9.91 5.61 14.66
N ALA A 153 9.14 6.44 15.35
CA ALA A 153 9.27 6.73 16.77
C ALA A 153 8.17 6.06 17.62
N GLY A 154 7.21 5.39 16.99
CA GLY A 154 6.13 4.65 17.62
C GLY A 154 5.30 3.92 16.59
N VAL A 155 4.59 2.87 17.00
CA VAL A 155 3.74 2.08 16.09
C VAL A 155 2.31 2.00 16.63
N LEU A 156 1.34 2.28 15.76
CA LEU A 156 -0.08 2.03 15.99
C LEU A 156 -0.52 0.77 15.24
N VAL A 157 -0.89 -0.25 16.01
CA VAL A 157 -1.55 -1.45 15.51
C VAL A 157 -3.05 -1.28 15.65
N ASN A 158 -3.79 -1.30 14.54
CA ASN A 158 -5.24 -1.20 14.54
C ASN A 158 -5.84 -2.38 13.78
N ILE A 159 -6.28 -3.40 14.51
CA ILE A 159 -6.85 -4.62 13.91
C ILE A 159 -8.31 -4.76 14.28
N PHE A 160 -9.16 -4.89 13.26
CA PHE A 160 -10.55 -5.28 13.41
C PHE A 160 -10.70 -6.76 13.06
N GLY A 161 -10.78 -7.59 14.09
CA GLY A 161 -11.00 -9.03 14.08
C GLY A 161 -12.40 -9.38 13.54
N GLY A 162 -12.52 -9.34 12.21
CA GLY A 162 -13.63 -9.93 11.48
C GLY A 162 -13.56 -11.46 11.56
N ILE A 163 -12.77 -12.08 10.66
CA ILE A 163 -12.56 -13.55 10.64
C ILE A 163 -11.47 -13.96 11.63
N MET A 164 -10.50 -13.08 11.90
CA MET A 164 -9.43 -13.32 12.87
C MET A 164 -9.89 -13.14 14.32
N LYS A 165 -9.37 -13.99 15.21
CA LYS A 165 -9.55 -13.83 16.66
C LYS A 165 -8.43 -12.95 17.24
N CYS A 166 -8.80 -12.03 18.12
CA CYS A 166 -7.86 -11.05 18.67
C CYS A 166 -6.75 -11.67 19.51
N ASP A 167 -6.98 -12.84 20.13
CA ASP A 167 -5.97 -13.58 20.90
C ASP A 167 -4.83 -14.09 20.02
N ILE A 168 -5.12 -14.57 18.80
CA ILE A 168 -4.10 -14.99 17.83
C ILE A 168 -3.29 -13.78 17.35
N VAL A 169 -3.97 -12.64 17.13
CA VAL A 169 -3.30 -11.38 16.76
C VAL A 169 -2.37 -10.91 17.88
N ALA A 170 -2.85 -10.94 19.13
CA ALA A 170 -2.04 -10.56 20.29
C ALA A 170 -0.82 -11.48 20.48
N GLU A 171 -0.97 -12.79 20.28
CA GLU A 171 0.15 -13.74 20.27
C GLU A 171 1.18 -13.35 19.19
N GLY A 172 0.72 -13.05 17.98
CA GLY A 172 1.61 -12.63 16.89
C GLY A 172 2.34 -11.31 17.16
N ILE A 173 1.67 -10.35 17.79
CA ILE A 173 2.29 -9.08 18.22
C ILE A 173 3.38 -9.34 19.27
N ILE A 174 3.08 -10.14 20.30
CA ILE A 174 4.04 -10.47 21.37
C ILE A 174 5.26 -11.17 20.77
N HIS A 175 5.04 -12.17 19.91
CA HIS A 175 6.11 -12.89 19.24
C HIS A 175 6.99 -11.97 18.37
N ALA A 176 6.37 -11.07 17.60
CA ALA A 176 7.09 -10.11 16.78
C ALA A 176 7.95 -9.15 17.61
N ILE A 177 7.43 -8.64 18.73
CA ILE A 177 8.18 -7.77 19.64
C ILE A 177 9.39 -8.49 20.22
N GLU A 178 9.22 -9.73 20.69
CA GLU A 178 10.30 -10.53 21.26
C GLU A 178 11.40 -10.86 20.25
N LYS A 179 11.03 -11.04 18.97
CA LYS A 179 11.97 -11.35 17.90
C LYS A 179 12.74 -10.12 17.39
N VAL A 180 12.06 -8.97 17.29
CA VAL A 180 12.60 -7.76 16.64
C VAL A 180 13.25 -6.77 17.63
N ASP A 181 13.11 -6.97 18.94
CA ASP A 181 13.60 -6.06 20.01
C ASP A 181 13.08 -4.63 19.82
N ILE A 182 11.75 -4.48 19.84
CA ILE A 182 11.07 -3.20 19.59
C ILE A 182 11.27 -2.24 20.78
N LYS A 183 11.91 -1.10 20.51
CA LYS A 183 12.25 -0.07 21.53
C LYS A 183 11.31 1.13 21.56
N VAL A 184 10.48 1.28 20.53
CA VAL A 184 9.51 2.37 20.43
C VAL A 184 8.19 1.98 21.08
N PRO A 185 7.39 2.94 21.57
CA PRO A 185 6.06 2.67 22.11
C PRO A 185 5.16 2.00 21.07
N LEU A 186 4.44 0.96 21.52
CA LEU A 186 3.43 0.29 20.74
C LEU A 186 2.04 0.59 21.30
N VAL A 187 1.16 1.17 20.49
CA VAL A 187 -0.26 1.30 20.82
C VAL A 187 -1.03 0.27 20.02
N VAL A 188 -1.87 -0.51 20.71
CA VAL A 188 -2.64 -1.59 20.11
C VAL A 188 -4.12 -1.34 20.33
N ARG A 189 -4.88 -1.28 19.23
CA ARG A 189 -6.34 -1.31 19.24
C ARG A 189 -6.78 -2.58 18.52
N LEU A 190 -7.37 -3.50 19.28
CA LEU A 190 -7.99 -4.72 18.75
C LEU A 190 -9.49 -4.64 18.98
N GLU A 191 -10.28 -5.04 17.99
CA GLU A 191 -11.72 -5.25 18.19
C GLU A 191 -12.23 -6.46 17.46
N GLY A 192 -13.12 -7.22 18.09
CA GLY A 192 -13.66 -8.46 17.53
C GLY A 192 -13.68 -9.60 18.55
N THR A 193 -13.69 -10.83 18.04
CA THR A 193 -13.74 -12.05 18.87
C THR A 193 -12.50 -12.13 19.78
N ASN A 194 -12.70 -12.49 21.05
CA ASN A 194 -11.64 -12.66 22.06
C ASN A 194 -10.84 -11.40 22.43
N VAL A 195 -11.38 -10.19 22.18
CA VAL A 195 -10.69 -8.93 22.51
C VAL A 195 -10.28 -8.82 23.98
N GLU A 196 -11.12 -9.27 24.92
CA GLU A 196 -10.79 -9.24 26.36
C GLU A 196 -9.63 -10.18 26.72
N ILE A 197 -9.54 -11.33 26.05
CA ILE A 197 -8.44 -12.29 26.23
C ILE A 197 -7.16 -11.66 25.68
N ALA A 198 -7.23 -11.09 24.48
CA ALA A 198 -6.11 -10.41 23.84
C ALA A 198 -5.58 -9.24 24.68
N ARG A 199 -6.47 -8.40 25.24
CA ARG A 199 -6.12 -7.33 26.16
C ARG A 199 -5.37 -7.86 27.37
N LYS A 200 -5.85 -8.95 27.97
CA LYS A 200 -5.18 -9.59 29.11
C LYS A 200 -3.79 -10.12 28.72
N MET A 201 -3.67 -10.81 27.58
CA MET A 201 -2.39 -11.32 27.07
C MET A 201 -1.36 -10.21 26.88
N LEU A 202 -1.77 -9.09 26.27
CA LEU A 202 -0.88 -7.95 26.04
C LEU A 202 -0.44 -7.30 27.36
N ASN A 203 -1.35 -7.14 28.33
CA ASN A 203 -1.00 -6.61 29.66
C ASN A 203 -0.07 -7.55 30.45
N ASP A 204 -0.29 -8.86 30.38
CA ASP A 204 0.49 -9.87 31.11
C ASP A 204 1.91 -10.06 30.50
N SER A 205 2.12 -9.66 29.24
CA SER A 205 3.39 -9.80 28.51
C SER A 205 4.55 -8.99 29.11
N LYS A 206 4.26 -7.98 29.96
CA LYS A 206 5.23 -6.99 30.49
C LYS A 206 5.97 -6.19 29.41
N LEU A 207 5.54 -6.27 28.15
CA LEU A 207 6.06 -5.47 27.06
C LEU A 207 5.49 -4.06 27.14
N ASN A 208 6.17 -3.08 26.54
CA ASN A 208 5.72 -1.68 26.49
C ASN A 208 4.59 -1.49 25.47
N ILE A 209 3.42 -2.08 25.78
CA ILE A 209 2.24 -2.08 24.93
C ILE A 209 1.12 -1.33 25.63
N ILE A 210 0.54 -0.34 24.94
CA ILE A 210 -0.57 0.45 25.42
C ILE A 210 -1.82 0.00 24.68
N PHE A 211 -2.78 -0.59 25.39
CA PHE A 211 -4.07 -0.94 24.79
C PHE A 211 -4.96 0.30 24.64
N ALA A 212 -5.65 0.42 23.51
CA ALA A 212 -6.57 1.51 23.21
C ALA A 212 -7.99 0.99 22.92
N ASP A 213 -8.99 1.74 23.39
CA ASP A 213 -10.40 1.31 23.37
C ASP A 213 -11.16 1.82 22.13
N SER A 214 -10.63 2.82 21.44
CA SER A 214 -11.23 3.38 20.22
C SER A 214 -10.16 3.93 19.29
N MET A 215 -10.49 4.19 18.02
CA MET A 215 -9.53 4.82 17.10
C MET A 215 -9.06 6.20 17.58
N LYS A 216 -9.95 6.98 18.20
CA LYS A 216 -9.60 8.27 18.82
C LYS A 216 -8.59 8.08 19.93
N ASP A 217 -8.92 7.21 20.89
CA ASP A 217 -8.06 6.91 22.04
C ASP A 217 -6.69 6.37 21.59
N ALA A 218 -6.67 5.51 20.58
CA ALA A 218 -5.44 4.97 20.01
C ALA A 218 -4.55 6.07 19.41
N SER A 219 -5.15 7.00 18.67
CA SER A 219 -4.46 8.14 18.06
C SER A 219 -3.89 9.09 19.11
N GLU A 220 -4.69 9.46 20.11
CA GLU A 220 -4.24 10.33 21.21
C GLU A 220 -3.10 9.68 22.01
N LYS A 221 -3.21 8.37 22.30
CA LYS A 221 -2.18 7.61 23.01
C LYS A 221 -0.88 7.50 22.23
N ILE A 222 -0.92 7.19 20.93
CA ILE A 222 0.33 7.00 20.15
C ILE A 222 1.06 8.33 19.97
N ILE A 223 0.32 9.42 19.70
CA ILE A 223 0.90 10.76 19.56
C ILE A 223 1.53 11.20 20.88
N LYS A 224 0.84 10.96 22.01
CA LYS A 224 1.38 11.24 23.34
C LYS A 224 2.65 10.44 23.59
N ALA A 225 2.63 9.12 23.36
CA ALA A 225 3.77 8.24 23.62
C ALA A 225 4.99 8.59 22.75
N VAL A 226 4.78 9.01 21.51
CA VAL A 226 5.86 9.47 20.61
C VAL A 226 6.43 10.81 21.07
N ASN A 227 5.61 11.73 21.58
CA ASN A 227 6.09 13.02 22.08
C ASN A 227 6.80 12.93 23.44
N GLU A 228 6.43 11.98 24.29
CA GLU A 228 7.10 11.74 25.59
C GLU A 228 8.47 11.04 25.44
N ASN A 229 8.71 10.39 24.30
CA ASN A 229 9.98 9.72 23.97
C ASN A 229 10.93 10.56 23.09
N LYS A 230 10.59 11.83 22.82
CA LYS A 230 11.51 12.81 22.22
C LYS A 230 12.45 13.39 23.26
#